data_AF-A0A7K2Y583-F1
#
_entry.id   AF-A0A7K2Y583-F1
#
_cell.length_a   1.000
_cell.length_b   1.000
_cell.length_c   1.000
_cell.angle_alpha   90.00
_cell.angle_beta   90.00
_cell.angle_gamma   90.00
#
_symmetry.space_group_name_H-M   'P 1'
#
loop_
_entity.id
_entity.type
_entity.pdbx_description
1 polymer ?
#
loop_
_entity_poly.entity_id
_entity_poly.type
_entity_poly.pdbx_seq_one_letter_code
_entity_poly.pdbx_strand_id
1 'polypeptide(L)' 'MTTATDTLLRVEKGNAAPEELAAITAILLARAAAGSAQAPPRTTRSEAGWRRPERSRRFQPPHSWR' A
#
# COMPACT_ATOMS: atom_id res chain seq x y z
N MET A 1 -12.28 -21.05 -20.40
CA MET A 1 -12.47 -20.10 -19.29
C MET A 1 -11.56 -20.55 -18.16
N THR A 2 -10.38 -19.96 -18.05
CA THR A 2 -9.42 -20.32 -17.00
C THR A 2 -9.91 -19.69 -15.70
N THR A 3 -10.44 -20.50 -14.78
CA THR A 3 -10.76 -20.06 -13.43
C THR A 3 -9.44 -19.72 -12.76
N ALA A 4 -9.06 -18.45 -12.81
CA ALA A 4 -7.96 -17.95 -12.03
C ALA A 4 -8.35 -18.05 -10.55
N THR A 5 -8.07 -19.19 -9.93
CA THR A 5 -7.59 -19.22 -8.55
C THR A 5 -6.23 -18.53 -8.54
N ASP A 6 -6.23 -17.24 -8.88
CA ASP A 6 -5.07 -16.38 -8.81
C ASP A 6 -4.72 -16.31 -7.33
N THR A 7 -3.50 -16.70 -7.00
CA THR A 7 -3.07 -16.81 -5.60
C THR A 7 -3.24 -15.44 -4.94
N LEU A 8 -4.20 -15.30 -4.03
CA LEU A 8 -4.58 -14.00 -3.43
C LEU A 8 -3.39 -13.31 -2.75
N LEU A 9 -2.39 -14.08 -2.29
CA LEU A 9 -1.17 -13.62 -1.65
C LEU A 9 0.01 -14.45 -2.13
N ARG A 10 1.12 -13.80 -2.50
CA ARG A 10 2.40 -14.46 -2.81
C ARG A 10 3.41 -14.18 -1.71
N VAL A 11 4.08 -15.23 -1.21
CA VAL A 11 5.16 -15.12 -0.23
C VAL A 11 6.49 -15.04 -0.99
N GLU A 12 7.13 -13.87 -0.97
CA GLU A 12 8.43 -13.66 -1.66
C GLU A 12 9.60 -14.24 -0.88
N LYS A 13 9.52 -14.27 0.45
CA LYS A 13 10.60 -14.72 1.33
C LYS A 13 10.04 -15.30 2.63
N GLY A 14 10.68 -16.38 3.11
CA GLY A 14 10.26 -17.09 4.30
C GLY A 14 9.08 -18.04 4.05
N ASN A 15 8.55 -18.62 5.12
CA ASN A 15 7.34 -19.44 5.08
C ASN A 15 6.29 -18.84 6.01
N ALA A 16 5.09 -18.58 5.48
CA ALA A 16 3.97 -18.13 6.28
C ALA A 16 3.15 -19.36 6.70
N ALA A 17 2.79 -19.43 7.99
CA ALA A 17 1.83 -20.42 8.44
C ALA A 17 0.45 -20.13 7.82
N PRO A 18 -0.40 -21.15 7.63
CA PRO A 18 -1.76 -20.97 7.11
C PRO A 18 -2.57 -19.90 7.87
N GLU A 19 -2.40 -19.84 9.19
CA GLU A 19 -3.06 -18.90 10.09
C GLU A 19 -2.66 -17.45 9.81
N GLU A 20 -1.39 -17.21 9.54
CA GLU A 20 -0.87 -15.88 9.20
C GLU A 20 -1.44 -15.39 7.85
N LEU A 21 -1.49 -16.27 6.86
CA LEU A 21 -2.10 -15.94 5.57
C LEU A 21 -3.60 -15.64 5.72
N ALA A 22 -4.32 -16.45 6.49
CA ALA A 22 -5.74 -16.24 6.77
C ALA A 22 -5.97 -14.90 7.48
N ALA A 23 -5.14 -14.55 8.46
CA ALA A 23 -5.23 -13.28 9.17
C ALA A 23 -5.03 -12.08 8.22
N ILE A 24 -4.03 -12.13 7.34
CA ILE A 24 -3.78 -11.07 6.35
C ILE A 24 -4.98 -10.95 5.39
N THR A 25 -5.48 -12.06 4.86
CA THR A 25 -6.65 -12.06 3.98
C THR A 25 -7.88 -11.47 4.69
N ALA A 26 -8.15 -11.86 5.93
CA ALA A 26 -9.26 -11.34 6.72
C ALA A 26 -9.17 -9.81 6.90
N ILE A 27 -7.98 -9.31 7.22
CA ILE A 27 -7.73 -7.86 7.35
C ILE A 27 -7.97 -7.14 6.02
N LEU A 28 -7.48 -7.68 4.89
CA LEU A 28 -7.68 -7.08 3.57
C LEU A 28 -9.16 -7.00 3.21
N LEU A 29 -9.92 -8.08 3.44
CA LEU A 29 -11.36 -8.12 3.19
C LEU A 29 -12.12 -7.15 4.10
N ALA A 30 -11.78 -7.09 5.38
CA ALA A 30 -12.39 -6.14 6.32
C ALA A 30 -12.15 -4.68 5.90
N ARG A 31 -10.93 -4.36 5.44
CA ARG A 31 -10.61 -3.01 4.94
C ARG A 31 -11.32 -2.69 3.63
N ALA A 32 -11.42 -3.65 2.71
CA ALA A 32 -12.16 -3.47 1.47
C ALA A 32 -13.65 -3.19 1.74
N ALA A 33 -14.26 -3.94 2.67
CA ALA A 33 -15.62 -3.71 3.13
C ALA A 33 -15.78 -2.33 3.80
N ALA A 34 -14.87 -1.96 4.69
CA ALA A 34 -14.92 -0.67 5.40
C ALA A 34 -14.73 0.54 4.47
N GLY A 35 -13.93 0.42 3.41
CA GLY A 35 -13.70 1.50 2.43
C GLY A 35 -14.92 1.86 1.58
N SER A 36 -15.97 1.03 1.57
CA SER A 36 -17.23 1.30 0.87
C SER A 36 -18.15 2.28 1.63
N ALA A 37 -17.95 2.43 2.94
CA ALA A 37 -18.70 3.35 3.78
C ALA A 37 -17.99 4.70 3.83
N GLN A 38 -18.36 5.61 2.91
CA GLN A 38 -18.01 7.04 2.92
C GLN A 38 -16.56 7.35 3.27
N ALA A 39 -15.64 7.07 2.34
CA ALA A 39 -14.38 7.80 2.36
C ALA A 39 -14.70 9.29 2.10
N PRO A 40 -14.35 10.23 3.01
CA PRO A 40 -14.36 11.64 2.67
C PRO A 40 -13.53 11.83 1.40
N PRO A 41 -13.84 12.84 0.54
CA PRO A 41 -13.07 13.08 -0.67
C PRO A 41 -11.61 13.09 -0.25
N ARG A 42 -10.86 12.10 -0.75
CA ARG A 42 -9.44 11.98 -0.44
C ARG A 42 -8.87 13.33 -0.83
N THR A 43 -8.48 14.15 0.15
CA THR A 43 -7.55 15.25 -0.13
C THR A 43 -6.47 14.57 -0.94
N THR A 44 -6.18 15.11 -2.13
CA THR A 44 -5.24 14.51 -3.06
C THR A 44 -4.00 14.17 -2.26
N ARG A 45 -3.91 12.91 -1.82
CA ARG A 45 -2.80 12.41 -1.03
C ARG A 45 -1.67 12.74 -1.96
N SER A 46 -0.79 13.67 -1.57
CA SER A 46 0.38 14.02 -2.35
C SER A 46 0.90 12.68 -2.83
N GLU A 47 0.66 12.38 -4.12
CA GLU A 47 1.30 11.25 -4.76
C GLU A 47 2.73 11.41 -4.35
N ALA A 48 3.36 10.36 -3.80
CA ALA A 48 4.74 10.44 -3.33
C ALA A 48 5.50 11.19 -4.41
N GLY A 49 5.77 12.46 -4.11
CA GLY A 49 5.81 13.45 -5.17
C GLY A 49 7.17 13.29 -5.74
N TRP A 50 7.31 12.42 -6.74
CA TRP A 50 8.55 12.12 -7.43
C TRP A 50 9.19 13.47 -7.66
N ARG A 51 10.15 13.77 -6.78
CA ARG A 51 10.56 15.15 -6.54
C ARG A 51 11.14 15.55 -7.86
N ARG A 52 10.54 16.54 -8.50
CA ARG A 52 11.11 17.17 -9.68
C ARG A 52 12.40 17.84 -9.21
N PRO A 53 13.59 17.26 -9.44
CA PRO A 53 14.83 17.77 -8.88
C PRO A 53 15.08 19.22 -9.34
N GLU A 54 14.53 19.60 -10.49
CA GLU A 54 14.61 20.96 -11.04
C GLU A 54 13.83 22.00 -10.21
N ARG A 55 12.82 21.59 -9.43
CA ARG A 55 11.98 22.45 -8.58
C ARG A 55 12.34 22.40 -7.10
N SER A 56 13.23 21.48 -6.69
CA SER A 56 13.74 21.40 -5.33
C SER A 56 14.95 22.31 -5.13
N ARG A 57 15.09 22.86 -3.92
CA ARG A 57 16.29 23.61 -3.53
C ARG A 57 17.52 22.72 -3.75
N ARG A 58 18.52 23.21 -4.49
CA ARG A 58 19.75 22.45 -4.85
C ARG A 58 20.60 22.04 -3.66
N PHE A 59 20.29 22.55 -2.46
CA PHE A 59 20.97 22.20 -1.23
C PHE A 59 19.93 21.98 -0.14
N GLN A 60 19.99 20.80 0.46
CA GLN A 60 19.17 20.41 1.58
C GLN A 60 20.11 19.92 2.69
N PRO A 61 20.06 20.51 3.91
CA PRO A 61 21.00 20.14 4.96
C PRO A 61 20.78 18.68 5.42
N PRO A 62 21.86 17.97 5.83
CA PRO A 62 21.81 16.54 6.18
C PRO A 62 20.84 16.19 7.31
N HIS A 63 20.49 17.17 8.16
CA HIS A 63 19.62 16.98 9.32
C HIS A 63 18.15 17.33 9.05
N SER A 64 17.76 17.49 7.79
CA SER A 64 16.36 17.73 7.45
C SER A 64 15.69 16.43 7.02
N TRP A 65 14.60 16.10 7.70
CA TRP A 65 13.75 14.95 7.41
C TRP A 65 12.44 15.51 6.91
N ARG A 66 12.34 15.58 5.58
CA ARG A 66 11.24 16.15 4.82
C ARG A 66 10.90 15.25 3.66
#